data_AF-A0AAJ1V2V5-F1
#
_entry.id   AF-A0AAJ1V2V5-F1
#
_cell.length_a   1.000
_cell.length_b   1.000
_cell.length_c   1.000
_cell.angle_alpha   90.00
_cell.angle_beta   90.00
_cell.angle_gamma   90.00
#
_symmetry.space_group_name_H-M   'P 1'
#
loop_
_entity.id
_entity.type
_entity.pdbx_description
1 polymer ?
#
loop_
_entity_poly.entity_id
_entity_poly.type
_entity_poly.pdbx_seq_one_letter_code
_entity_poly.pdbx_strand_id
1 'polypeptide(L)' 'MDEQSYLTYPIWKQLAKTVLKFILFLLVLIVVVIIGLVIGYTLIGKGSFWEVFNQETWLHILDFLKA' A
#
# COMPACT_ATOMS: atom_id res chain seq x y z
N MET A 1 -34.23 -24.44 2.14
CA MET A 1 -33.35 -23.32 2.56
C MET A 1 -33.69 -23.06 4.00
N ASP A 2 -32.79 -23.48 4.89
CA ASP A 2 -33.20 -24.09 6.15
C ASP A 2 -32.96 -23.10 7.29
N GLU A 3 -33.98 -22.88 8.11
CA GLU A 3 -34.07 -21.80 9.11
C GLU A 3 -32.89 -21.81 10.12
N GLN A 4 -32.35 -23.00 10.43
CA GLN A 4 -31.19 -23.19 11.29
C GLN A 4 -29.89 -22.54 10.75
N SER A 5 -29.76 -22.40 9.42
CA SER A 5 -28.57 -21.84 8.75
C SER A 5 -28.34 -20.36 9.08
N TYR A 6 -29.37 -19.63 9.50
CA TYR A 6 -29.28 -18.20 9.81
C TYR A 6 -28.68 -17.95 11.20
N LEU A 7 -28.91 -18.86 12.15
CA LEU A 7 -28.50 -18.67 13.54
C LEU A 7 -27.02 -18.98 13.77
N THR A 8 -26.36 -19.61 12.79
CA THR A 8 -24.94 -19.94 12.81
C THR A 8 -24.15 -19.11 11.81
N TYR A 9 -24.50 -17.84 11.61
CA TYR A 9 -23.62 -16.95 10.84
C TYR A 9 -22.37 -16.62 11.67
N PRO A 10 -21.16 -17.11 11.30
CA PRO A 10 -19.98 -16.89 12.11
C PRO A 10 -19.50 -15.44 11.93
N ILE A 11 -19.60 -14.65 12.99
CA ILE A 11 -19.11 -13.27 13.06
C ILE A 11 -17.64 -13.17 12.59
N TRP A 12 -16.85 -14.21 12.82
CA TRP A 12 -15.47 -14.36 12.35
C TRP A 12 -15.32 -14.26 10.83
N LYS A 13 -16.28 -14.75 10.03
CA LYS A 13 -16.24 -14.61 8.56
C LYS A 13 -16.46 -13.16 8.12
N GLN A 14 -17.32 -12.42 8.83
CA GLN A 14 -17.52 -10.99 8.60
C GLN A 14 -16.25 -10.19 8.94
N LEU A 15 -15.65 -10.48 10.10
CA LEU A 15 -14.41 -9.83 10.53
C LEU A 15 -13.26 -10.12 9.56
N ALA A 16 -13.09 -11.39 9.16
CA ALA A 16 -12.08 -11.80 8.18
C ALA A 16 -12.27 -11.10 6.82
N LYS A 17 -13.51 -10.96 6.35
CA LYS A 17 -13.83 -10.25 5.10
C LYS A 17 -13.48 -8.76 5.20
N THR A 18 -13.78 -8.12 6.32
CA THR A 18 -13.47 -6.70 6.55
C THR A 18 -11.97 -6.47 6.64
N VAL A 19 -11.24 -7.31 7.38
CA VAL A 19 -9.78 -7.24 7.49
C VAL A 19 -9.11 -7.47 6.14
N LEU A 20 -9.57 -8.46 5.37
CA LEU A 20 -9.06 -8.70 4.01
C LEU A 20 -9.26 -7.49 3.10
N LYS A 21 -10.45 -6.88 3.13
CA LYS A 21 -10.75 -5.67 2.34
C LYS A 21 -9.87 -4.48 2.76
N PHE A 22 -9.60 -4.34 4.06
CA PHE A 22 -8.71 -3.31 4.58
C PHE A 22 -7.26 -3.51 4.15
N ILE A 23 -6.74 -4.75 4.23
CA ILE A 23 -5.39 -5.09 3.74
C ILE A 23 -5.27 -4.81 2.24
N LEU A 24 -6.28 -5.19 1.46
CA LEU A 24 -6.30 -4.92 0.02
C LEU A 24 -6.33 -3.43 -0.28
N PHE A 25 -7.11 -2.65 0.46
CA PHE A 25 -7.12 -1.19 0.35
C PHE A 25 -5.74 -0.59 0.68
N LEU A 26 -5.08 -1.06 1.74
CA LEU A 26 -3.74 -0.62 2.11
C LEU A 26 -2.70 -0.98 1.02
N LEU A 27 -2.81 -2.16 0.42
CA LEU A 27 -1.95 -2.57 -0.69
C LEU A 27 -2.11 -1.63 -1.89
N VAL A 28 -3.35 -1.28 -2.26
CA VAL A 28 -3.61 -0.33 -3.35
C VAL A 28 -3.03 1.04 -3.02
N LEU A 29 -3.15 1.49 -1.77
CA LEU A 29 -2.58 2.76 -1.32
C LEU A 29 -1.05 2.77 -1.49
N ILE A 30 -0.37 1.70 -1.10
CA ILE A 30 1.09 1.55 -1.28
C ILE A 30 1.45 1.62 -2.77
N VAL A 31 0.70 0.93 -3.63
CA VAL A 31 0.92 0.97 -5.09
C VAL A 31 0.77 2.38 -5.64
N VAL A 32 -0.27 3.13 -5.22
CA VAL A 32 -0.48 4.52 -5.65
C VAL A 32 0.68 5.41 -5.21
N VAL A 33 1.19 5.24 -3.99
CA VAL A 33 2.36 5.98 -3.50
C VAL A 33 3.60 5.66 -4.33
N ILE A 34 3.87 4.38 -4.62
CA ILE A 34 5.00 3.97 -5.46
C ILE A 34 4.90 4.57 -6.86
N ILE A 35 3.71 4.53 -7.47
CA ILE A 35 3.47 5.14 -8.79
C ILE A 35 3.74 6.66 -8.72
N GLY A 36 3.24 7.33 -7.69
CA GLY A 36 3.50 8.76 -7.47
C GLY A 36 4.98 9.09 -7.34
N LEU A 37 5.73 8.27 -6.58
CA LEU A 37 7.18 8.40 -6.43
C LEU A 37 7.90 8.17 -7.75
N VAL A 38 7.56 7.12 -8.49
CA VAL A 38 8.16 6.85 -9.81
C VAL A 38 7.89 8.00 -10.76
N ILE A 39 6.65 8.49 -10.84
CA ILE A 39 6.28 9.65 -11.66
C ILE A 39 7.10 10.88 -11.24
N GLY A 40 7.15 11.20 -9.95
CA GLY A 40 7.92 12.36 -9.46
C GLY A 40 9.41 12.24 -9.76
N TYR A 41 10.01 11.09 -9.47
CA TYR A 41 11.44 10.88 -9.63
C TYR A 41 11.87 10.84 -11.10
N THR A 42 11.06 10.22 -11.97
CA THR A 42 11.39 10.03 -13.39
C THR A 42 10.97 11.21 -14.26
N LEU A 43 9.71 11.66 -14.17
CA LEU A 43 9.18 12.70 -15.05
C LEU A 43 9.61 14.10 -14.61
N ILE A 44 9.70 14.35 -13.31
CA ILE A 44 10.12 15.66 -12.77
C ILE A 44 11.63 15.66 -12.49
N GLY A 45 12.13 14.63 -11.82
CA GLY A 45 13.52 14.53 -11.38
C GLY A 45 14.52 14.03 -12.42
N LYS A 46 14.06 13.48 -13.57
CA LYS A 46 14.88 12.80 -14.59
C LYS A 46 15.73 11.62 -14.04
N GLY A 47 15.43 11.15 -12.84
CA GLY A 47 16.06 9.98 -12.23
C GLY A 47 15.54 8.68 -12.83
N SER A 48 16.22 7.58 -12.52
CA SER A 48 15.79 6.25 -12.95
C SER A 48 14.62 5.76 -12.10
N PHE A 49 13.67 5.06 -12.71
CA PHE A 49 12.51 4.52 -12.00
C PHE A 49 12.90 3.50 -10.91
N TRP A 50 14.03 2.82 -11.09
CA TRP A 50 14.54 1.85 -10.12
C TRP A 50 15.11 2.49 -8.85
N GLU A 51 15.52 3.76 -8.92
CA GLU A 51 16.13 4.46 -7.78
C GLU A 51 15.14 4.69 -6.64
N VAL A 52 13.83 4.72 -6.92
CA VAL A 52 12.77 4.79 -5.89
C VAL A 52 12.86 3.62 -4.90
N PHE A 53 13.37 2.46 -5.34
CA PHE A 53 13.55 1.27 -4.51
C PHE A 53 14.97 1.14 -3.94
N ASN A 54 15.89 2.05 -4.29
CA ASN A 54 17.26 2.04 -3.79
C ASN A 54 17.32 2.73 -2.42
N GLN A 55 17.87 2.06 -1.42
CA GLN A 55 18.05 2.63 -0.07
C GLN A 55 18.95 3.88 -0.08
N GLU A 56 19.97 3.92 -0.95
CA GLU A 56 20.86 5.09 -1.06
C GLU A 56 20.11 6.36 -1.43
N THR A 57 19.12 6.27 -2.31
CA THR A 57 18.26 7.41 -2.70
C THR A 57 17.52 8.00 -1.51
N TRP A 58 17.04 7.17 -0.58
CA TRP A 58 16.37 7.65 0.63
C TRP A 58 17.36 8.28 1.60
N LEU A 59 18.57 7.73 1.74
CA LEU A 59 19.63 8.35 2.55
C LEU A 59 19.97 9.75 2.02
N HIS A 60 20.14 9.90 0.69
CA HIS A 60 20.36 11.19 0.06
C HIS A 60 19.22 12.20 0.35
N ILE A 61 17.95 11.75 0.31
CA ILE A 61 16.81 12.60 0.65
C ILE A 61 16.84 13.01 2.12
N LEU A 62 17.14 12.08 3.03
CA LEU A 62 17.21 12.36 4.46
C LEU A 62 18.38 13.29 4.80
N ASP A 63 19.49 13.20 4.07
CA ASP A 63 20.62 14.11 4.20
C ASP A 63 20.21 15.55 3.83
N PHE A 64 19.37 15.74 2.81
CA PHE A 64 18.82 17.08 2.50
C PHE A 64 17.96 17.67 3.62
N LEU A 65 17.25 16.84 4.38
CA LEU A 65 16.40 17.29 5.49
C LEU A 65 17.17 17.58 6.78
N LYS A 66 18.40 17.09 6.88
CA LYS A 66 19.27 17.27 8.05
C LYS A 66 20.05 18.59 8.02
N ALA A 67 19.93 19.35 6.93
CA ALA A 67 20.57 20.66 6.72
C ALA A 67 19.89 21.78 7.53
#